data_AF-A0A931UX28-F1
#
_entry.id   AF-A0A931UX28-F1
#
_cell.length_a   1.000
_cell.length_b   1.000
_cell.length_c   1.000
_cell.angle_alpha   90.00
_cell.angle_beta   90.00
_cell.angle_gamma   90.00
#
_symmetry.space_group_name_H-M   'P 1'
#
loop_
_entity.id
_entity.type
_entity.pdbx_description
1 polymer ?
#
loop_
_entity_poly.entity_id
_entity_poly.type
_entity_poly.pdbx_seq_one_letter_code
_entity_poly.pdbx_strand_id
1 'polypeptide(L)'
;MSASPDTRVEPRGSHDRAKSLPVLKGPPGFEHLPQLPHLVDADVRRRKGRPVPAGVRRTARLVAEALFSPDGEPPDAARLDWLEADFADFYARAHGNAGLILRLSLFALMWLAPLFVNRLGPLSTLPIPRRVIALERFESSLLAPAALAVKAMLCILWFEHPRTQRETSTEPSCLGRSAPVNGGGPS
;
A
#
# COMPACT_ATOMS: atom_id res chain seq x y z
N MET A 1 -9.16 52.60 38.85
CA MET A 1 -10.20 52.05 37.94
C MET A 1 -9.48 51.26 36.87
N SER A 2 -9.48 49.94 37.03
CA SER A 2 -8.93 48.95 36.09
C SER A 2 -9.96 48.66 34.99
N ALA A 3 -9.49 48.43 33.76
CA ALA A 3 -10.25 47.67 32.78
C ALA A 3 -9.30 46.77 31.98
N SER A 4 -9.58 45.47 32.06
CA SER A 4 -8.87 44.33 31.49
C SER A 4 -8.99 44.23 29.96
N PRO A 5 -8.13 43.43 29.30
CA PRO A 5 -8.14 43.21 27.86
C PRO A 5 -9.19 42.18 27.46
N ASP A 6 -10.00 42.50 26.45
CA ASP A 6 -11.00 41.59 25.88
C ASP A 6 -10.42 40.87 24.66
N THR A 7 -9.92 39.65 24.88
CA THR A 7 -9.50 38.71 23.83
C THR A 7 -10.73 38.05 23.23
N ARG A 8 -11.14 38.52 22.04
CA ARG A 8 -12.17 37.86 21.24
C ARG A 8 -11.60 36.63 20.54
N VAL A 9 -12.03 35.46 20.98
CA VAL A 9 -11.78 34.16 20.33
C VAL A 9 -12.76 34.00 19.16
N GLU A 10 -12.26 33.89 17.93
CA GLU A 10 -13.07 33.47 16.78
C GLU A 10 -13.40 31.96 16.88
N PRO A 11 -14.67 31.55 16.77
CA PRO A 11 -15.02 30.15 16.63
C PRO A 11 -14.78 29.65 15.20
N ARG A 12 -13.98 28.59 15.08
CA ARG A 12 -13.79 27.77 13.87
C ARG A 12 -15.13 27.26 13.35
N GLY A 13 -15.58 27.77 12.21
CA GLY A 13 -16.65 27.18 11.40
C GLY A 13 -16.18 25.97 10.61
N SER A 14 -16.27 24.79 11.20
CA SER A 14 -16.27 23.50 10.51
C SER A 14 -17.54 22.77 10.96
N HIS A 15 -18.18 22.03 10.04
CA HIS A 15 -19.44 21.28 10.19
C HIS A 15 -20.73 22.00 9.77
N ASP A 16 -20.93 22.22 8.47
CA ASP A 16 -22.31 22.44 7.97
C ASP A 16 -22.59 22.00 6.53
N ARG A 17 -21.77 21.09 5.96
CA ARG A 17 -21.95 20.62 4.56
C ARG A 17 -22.23 19.13 4.42
N ALA A 18 -22.85 18.52 5.42
CA ALA A 18 -23.26 17.11 5.40
C ALA A 18 -24.78 16.92 5.53
N LYS A 19 -25.57 17.75 4.84
CA LYS A 19 -27.02 17.53 4.70
C LYS A 19 -27.36 17.28 3.24
N SER A 20 -28.03 16.14 3.04
CA SER A 20 -28.73 15.63 1.86
C SER A 20 -27.89 15.28 0.62
N LEU A 21 -27.41 14.03 0.57
CA LEU A 21 -27.40 13.27 -0.68
C LEU A 21 -28.57 12.27 -0.65
N PRO A 22 -29.24 12.02 -1.79
CA PRO A 22 -30.34 11.07 -1.85
C PRO A 22 -29.84 9.66 -1.51
N VAL A 23 -30.50 9.01 -0.56
CA VAL A 23 -30.27 7.61 -0.20
C VAL A 23 -30.59 6.76 -1.44
N LEU A 24 -29.56 6.23 -2.10
CA LEU A 24 -29.71 5.28 -3.19
C LEU A 24 -30.28 3.99 -2.59
N LYS A 25 -31.59 3.77 -2.74
CA LYS A 25 -32.25 2.54 -2.25
C LYS A 25 -31.78 1.39 -3.15
N GLY A 26 -30.98 0.48 -2.60
CA GLY A 26 -30.48 -0.69 -3.32
C GLY A 26 -31.63 -1.60 -3.81
N PRO A 27 -31.34 -2.52 -4.75
CA PRO A 27 -32.34 -3.46 -5.26
C PRO A 27 -32.99 -4.28 -4.12
N PRO A 28 -34.27 -4.65 -4.25
CA PRO A 28 -34.99 -5.40 -3.22
C PRO A 28 -34.26 -6.72 -2.91
N GLY A 29 -34.07 -7.00 -1.61
CA GLY A 29 -33.30 -8.16 -1.13
C GLY A 29 -31.91 -7.85 -0.57
N PHE A 30 -31.43 -6.61 -0.64
CA PHE A 30 -30.15 -6.17 -0.04
C PHE A 30 -30.33 -5.27 1.19
N GLU A 31 -31.54 -5.24 1.75
CA GLU A 31 -31.97 -4.35 2.85
C GLU A 31 -31.27 -4.66 4.19
N HIS A 32 -30.67 -5.84 4.31
CA HIS A 32 -30.00 -6.34 5.52
C HIS A 32 -28.48 -6.24 5.46
N LEU A 33 -27.90 -5.75 4.35
CA LEU A 33 -26.49 -5.40 4.37
C LEU A 33 -26.34 -4.23 5.36
N PRO A 34 -25.49 -4.34 6.40
CA PRO A 34 -25.18 -3.19 7.24
C PRO A 34 -24.75 -2.09 6.27
N GLN A 35 -25.42 -0.94 6.31
CA GLN A 35 -25.03 0.22 5.53
C GLN A 35 -23.53 0.35 5.73
N LEU A 36 -22.74 0.08 4.69
CA LEU A 36 -21.30 0.23 4.76
C LEU A 36 -21.11 1.64 5.31
N PRO A 37 -20.51 1.80 6.51
CA PRO A 37 -20.27 3.14 7.04
C PRO A 37 -19.62 3.88 5.89
N HIS A 38 -20.16 5.06 5.53
CA HIS A 38 -19.61 5.84 4.44
C HIS A 38 -18.09 5.80 4.65
N LEU A 39 -17.35 5.18 3.74
CA LEU A 39 -15.91 5.16 3.84
C LEU A 39 -15.58 6.63 3.73
N VAL A 40 -15.30 7.23 4.90
CA VAL A 40 -14.99 8.64 5.07
C VAL A 40 -14.12 9.04 3.89
N ASP A 41 -14.43 10.19 3.27
CA ASP A 41 -13.77 10.85 2.12
C ASP A 41 -12.22 10.97 2.19
N ALA A 42 -11.58 10.29 3.12
CA ALA A 42 -10.16 10.05 3.20
C ALA A 42 -9.68 9.00 2.18
N ASP A 43 -9.99 9.19 0.89
CA ASP A 43 -9.21 8.53 -0.15
C ASP A 43 -7.74 8.94 0.06
N VAL A 44 -6.91 7.97 0.46
CA VAL A 44 -5.48 8.18 0.72
C VAL A 44 -4.85 8.80 -0.52
N ARG A 45 -5.30 8.46 -1.74
CA ARG A 45 -4.80 8.98 -3.01
C ARG A 45 -5.02 10.50 -3.16
N ARG A 46 -6.03 11.08 -2.49
CA ARG A 46 -6.37 12.52 -2.54
C ARG A 46 -5.64 13.37 -1.50
N ARG A 47 -4.91 12.77 -0.57
CA ARG A 47 -4.18 13.51 0.47
C ARG A 47 -2.97 14.24 -0.14
N LYS A 48 -2.69 15.45 0.36
CA LYS A 48 -1.50 16.20 -0.07
C LYS A 48 -0.24 15.45 0.39
N GLY A 49 0.55 14.97 -0.56
CA GLY A 49 1.77 14.22 -0.29
C GLY A 49 2.82 15.05 0.47
N ARG A 50 3.59 14.38 1.32
CA ARG A 50 4.82 14.93 1.93
C ARG A 50 6.06 14.38 1.23
N PRO A 51 7.18 15.13 1.23
CA PRO A 51 8.44 14.62 0.71
C PRO A 51 8.85 13.31 1.42
N VAL A 52 9.17 12.28 0.63
CA VAL A 52 9.63 10.99 1.15
C VAL A 52 11.14 11.01 1.33
N PRO A 53 11.68 10.64 2.50
CA PRO A 53 13.12 10.54 2.70
C PRO A 53 13.76 9.51 1.75
N ALA A 54 14.91 9.85 1.15
CA ALA A 54 15.62 8.96 0.22
C ALA A 54 15.98 7.60 0.87
N GLY A 55 16.31 7.60 2.17
CA GLY A 55 16.59 6.36 2.89
C GLY A 55 15.40 5.41 2.98
N VAL A 56 14.17 5.94 3.11
CA VAL A 56 12.95 5.11 3.15
C VAL A 56 12.70 4.44 1.81
N ARG A 57 12.85 5.18 0.71
CA ARG A 57 12.76 4.64 -0.65
C ARG A 57 13.79 3.54 -0.90
N ARG A 58 15.05 3.82 -0.54
CA ARG A 58 16.15 2.87 -0.70
C ARG A 58 15.94 1.60 0.10
N THR A 59 15.47 1.70 1.35
CA THR A 59 15.15 0.51 2.17
C THR A 59 14.03 -0.30 1.55
N ALA A 60 12.94 0.34 1.11
CA ALA A 60 11.83 -0.34 0.46
C ALA A 60 12.30 -1.10 -0.80
N ARG A 61 13.14 -0.47 -1.62
CA ARG A 61 13.76 -1.12 -2.79
C ARG A 61 14.60 -2.34 -2.41
N LEU A 62 15.46 -2.24 -1.40
CA LEU A 62 16.33 -3.34 -0.96
C LEU A 62 15.52 -4.53 -0.40
N VAL A 63 14.43 -4.24 0.30
CA VAL A 63 13.51 -5.26 0.80
C VAL A 63 12.73 -5.88 -0.35
N ALA A 64 12.26 -5.10 -1.32
CA ALA A 64 11.59 -5.60 -2.51
C ALA A 64 12.50 -6.46 -3.38
N GLU A 65 13.76 -6.06 -3.58
CA GLU A 65 14.79 -6.89 -4.21
C GLU A 65 14.86 -8.25 -3.54
N ALA A 66 15.00 -8.30 -2.20
CA ALA A 66 15.07 -9.57 -1.49
C ALA A 66 13.76 -10.38 -1.56
N LEU A 67 12.59 -9.73 -1.46
CA LEU A 67 11.29 -10.41 -1.47
C LEU A 67 10.93 -11.00 -2.85
N PHE A 68 11.34 -10.35 -3.93
CA PHE A 68 10.96 -10.70 -5.30
C PHE A 68 12.14 -11.21 -6.14
N SER A 69 13.23 -11.65 -5.50
CA SER A 69 14.33 -12.37 -6.16
C SER A 69 14.07 -13.88 -6.11
N PRO A 70 13.36 -14.48 -7.08
CA PRO A 70 13.31 -15.95 -7.17
C PRO A 70 14.74 -16.48 -7.30
N ASP A 71 15.07 -17.51 -6.52
CA ASP A 71 16.37 -18.19 -6.53
C ASP A 71 17.59 -17.28 -6.25
N GLY A 72 17.36 -16.08 -5.68
CA GLY A 72 18.41 -15.11 -5.38
C GLY A 72 18.88 -14.27 -6.57
N GLU A 73 18.22 -14.37 -7.73
CA GLU A 73 18.46 -13.53 -8.89
C GLU A 73 17.73 -12.18 -8.77
N PRO A 74 18.38 -11.05 -9.13
CA PRO A 74 17.75 -9.74 -9.04
C PRO A 74 16.52 -9.64 -9.97
N PRO A 75 15.38 -9.12 -9.49
CA PRO A 75 14.21 -8.93 -10.32
C PRO A 75 14.42 -7.83 -11.37
N ASP A 76 13.53 -7.78 -12.37
CA ASP A 76 13.53 -6.75 -13.41
C ASP A 76 13.65 -5.34 -12.82
N ALA A 77 14.74 -4.65 -13.16
CA ALA A 77 15.07 -3.34 -12.62
C ALA A 77 13.99 -2.29 -12.93
N ALA A 78 13.38 -2.35 -14.13
CA ALA A 78 12.31 -1.43 -14.52
C ALA A 78 11.06 -1.60 -13.63
N ARG A 79 10.79 -2.84 -13.20
CA ARG A 79 9.68 -3.15 -12.30
C ARG A 79 9.96 -2.68 -10.88
N LEU A 80 11.20 -2.80 -10.41
CA LEU A 80 11.63 -2.24 -9.13
C LEU A 80 11.58 -0.70 -9.13
N ASP A 81 11.97 -0.05 -10.22
CA ASP A 81 11.89 1.41 -10.35
C ASP A 81 10.45 1.91 -10.27
N TRP A 82 9.53 1.21 -10.96
CA TRP A 82 8.09 1.48 -10.87
C TRP A 82 7.58 1.28 -9.44
N LEU A 83 7.93 0.16 -8.80
CA LEU A 83 7.53 -0.16 -7.43
C LEU A 83 8.04 0.90 -6.45
N GLU A 84 9.28 1.35 -6.59
CA GLU A 84 9.86 2.38 -5.74
C GLU A 84 9.12 3.72 -5.88
N ALA A 85 8.77 4.10 -7.11
CA ALA A 85 8.01 5.30 -7.39
C ALA A 85 6.60 5.23 -6.78
N ASP A 86 5.91 4.10 -6.96
CA ASP A 86 4.56 3.90 -6.47
C ASP A 86 4.51 3.78 -4.93
N PHE A 87 5.51 3.11 -4.35
CA PHE A 87 5.72 3.09 -2.91
C PHE A 87 5.97 4.49 -2.35
N ALA A 88 6.79 5.31 -3.01
CA ALA A 88 7.02 6.68 -2.58
C ALA A 88 5.73 7.52 -2.65
N ASP A 89 4.92 7.34 -3.70
CA ASP A 89 3.64 8.01 -3.85
C ASP A 89 2.66 7.62 -2.73
N PHE A 90 2.55 6.33 -2.43
CA PHE A 90 1.76 5.83 -1.31
C PHE A 90 2.26 6.36 0.04
N TYR A 91 3.56 6.23 0.30
CA TYR A 91 4.16 6.64 1.57
C TYR A 91 4.01 8.14 1.80
N ALA A 92 4.11 8.96 0.75
CA ALA A 92 3.88 10.41 0.84
C ALA A 92 2.48 10.75 1.38
N ARG A 93 1.49 9.89 1.13
CA ARG A 93 0.08 10.04 1.52
C ARG A 93 -0.29 9.27 2.79
N ALA A 94 0.53 8.29 3.18
CA ALA A 94 0.43 7.61 4.45
C ALA A 94 0.72 8.59 5.59
N HIS A 95 -0.32 9.02 6.30
CA HIS A 95 -0.22 9.96 7.41
C HIS A 95 -0.54 9.29 8.74
N GLY A 96 -0.15 9.96 9.84
CA GLY A 96 -0.44 9.52 11.19
C GLY A 96 0.26 8.21 11.55
N ASN A 97 -0.45 7.36 12.28
CA ASN A 97 0.11 6.12 12.83
C ASN A 97 0.57 5.15 11.74
N ALA A 98 -0.12 5.09 10.60
CA ALA A 98 0.23 4.17 9.51
C ALA A 98 1.61 4.48 8.92
N GLY A 99 1.90 5.76 8.64
CA GLY A 99 3.22 6.18 8.15
C GLY A 99 4.33 5.94 9.18
N LEU A 100 4.03 6.15 10.46
CA LEU A 100 4.98 5.88 11.55
C LEU A 100 5.29 4.38 11.67
N ILE A 101 4.26 3.52 11.69
CA ILE A 101 4.42 2.06 11.75
C ILE A 101 5.26 1.57 10.57
N LEU A 102 4.91 1.97 9.35
CA LEU A 102 5.65 1.56 8.15
C LEU A 102 7.12 2.01 8.20
N ARG A 103 7.39 3.22 8.69
CA ARG A 103 8.76 3.72 8.90
C ARG A 103 9.53 2.88 9.92
N LEU A 104 8.91 2.56 11.06
CA LEU A 104 9.53 1.76 12.11
C LEU A 104 9.78 0.33 11.63
N SER A 105 8.84 -0.26 10.89
CA SER A 105 9.00 -1.58 10.29
C SER A 105 10.16 -1.61 9.31
N LEU A 106 10.25 -0.64 8.38
CA LEU A 106 11.39 -0.54 7.46
C LEU A 106 12.72 -0.34 8.18
N PHE A 107 12.73 0.47 9.25
CA PHE A 107 13.91 0.66 10.08
C PHE A 107 14.34 -0.65 10.76
N ALA A 108 13.39 -1.40 11.32
CA ALA A 108 13.65 -2.70 11.93
C ALA A 108 14.21 -3.69 10.91
N LEU A 109 13.63 -3.80 9.72
CA LEU A 109 14.18 -4.65 8.65
C LEU A 109 15.59 -4.24 8.24
N MET A 110 15.87 -2.94 8.10
CA MET A 110 17.18 -2.46 7.69
C MET A 110 18.28 -2.79 8.71
N TRP A 111 18.00 -2.68 10.00
CA TRP A 111 19.02 -2.78 11.06
C TRP A 111 19.01 -4.09 11.84
N LEU A 112 17.84 -4.72 12.02
CA LEU A 112 17.70 -5.91 12.83
C LEU A 112 17.75 -7.19 11.99
N ALA A 113 17.25 -7.20 10.75
CA ALA A 113 17.30 -8.39 9.91
C ALA A 113 18.74 -8.94 9.69
N PRO A 114 19.78 -8.10 9.47
CA PRO A 114 21.17 -8.59 9.33
C PRO A 114 21.70 -9.35 10.57
N LEU A 115 21.19 -9.04 11.77
CA LEU A 115 21.61 -9.72 12.99
C LEU A 115 21.20 -11.20 12.98
N PHE A 116 20.12 -11.57 12.30
CA PHE A 116 19.66 -12.95 12.16
C PHE A 116 20.57 -13.82 11.28
N VAL A 117 21.51 -13.20 10.55
CA VAL A 117 22.57 -13.88 9.78
C VAL A 117 23.96 -13.59 10.34
N ASN A 118 24.05 -13.18 11.61
CA ASN A 118 25.29 -12.87 12.33
C ASN A 118 26.16 -11.83 11.59
N ARG A 119 25.53 -10.82 10.98
CA ARG A 119 26.23 -9.71 10.33
C ARG A 119 25.90 -8.40 11.01
N LEU A 120 26.95 -7.66 11.34
CA LEU A 120 26.86 -6.29 11.82
C LEU A 120 26.84 -5.34 10.62
N GLY A 121 25.91 -4.38 10.65
CA GLY A 121 25.72 -3.39 9.59
C GLY A 121 24.33 -3.47 8.95
N PRO A 122 23.99 -2.49 8.11
CA PRO A 122 22.66 -2.38 7.51
C PRO A 122 22.45 -3.40 6.40
N LEU A 123 21.19 -3.77 6.14
CA LEU A 123 20.79 -4.73 5.11
C LEU A 123 21.36 -4.42 3.70
N SER A 124 21.60 -3.13 3.42
CA SER A 124 22.19 -2.63 2.17
C SER A 124 23.58 -3.18 1.87
N THR A 125 24.37 -3.58 2.89
CA THR A 125 25.73 -4.09 2.69
C THR A 125 25.76 -5.58 2.33
N LEU A 126 24.65 -6.31 2.52
CA LEU A 126 24.59 -7.73 2.21
C LEU A 126 24.33 -7.96 0.71
N PRO A 127 24.87 -9.03 0.11
CA PRO A 127 24.47 -9.46 -1.23
C PRO A 127 23.04 -10.03 -1.21
N ILE A 128 22.34 -10.01 -2.35
CA ILE A 128 20.93 -10.39 -2.47
C ILE A 128 20.61 -11.74 -1.80
N PRO A 129 21.33 -12.85 -2.07
CA PRO A 129 21.01 -14.15 -1.44
C PRO A 129 21.06 -14.11 0.09
N ARG A 130 21.97 -13.30 0.66
CA ARG A 130 22.06 -13.14 2.11
C ARG A 130 20.96 -12.25 2.68
N ARG A 131 20.45 -11.29 1.90
CA ARG A 131 19.28 -10.49 2.29
C ARG A 131 18.04 -11.37 2.37
N VAL A 132 17.84 -12.28 1.41
CA VAL A 132 16.74 -13.26 1.42
C VAL A 132 16.75 -14.06 2.72
N ILE A 133 17.88 -14.72 3.04
CA ILE A 133 18.01 -15.52 4.26
C ILE A 133 17.80 -14.68 5.53
N ALA A 134 18.30 -13.44 5.55
CA ALA A 134 18.09 -12.53 6.67
C ALA A 134 16.62 -12.18 6.88
N LEU A 135 15.89 -11.92 5.79
CA LEU A 135 14.45 -11.65 5.83
C LEU A 135 13.66 -12.88 6.28
N GLU A 136 13.94 -14.07 5.74
CA GLU A 136 13.27 -15.32 6.12
C GLU A 136 13.41 -15.63 7.61
N ARG A 137 14.62 -15.45 8.16
CA ARG A 137 14.87 -15.65 9.59
C ARG A 137 14.18 -14.59 10.44
N PHE A 138 14.15 -13.34 9.96
CA PHE A 138 13.44 -12.27 10.64
C PHE A 138 11.92 -12.52 10.65
N GLU A 139 11.35 -13.04 9.55
CA GLU A 139 9.95 -13.45 9.44
C GLU A 139 9.59 -14.61 10.39
N SER A 140 10.57 -15.42 10.78
CA SER A 140 10.38 -16.54 11.73
C SER A 140 10.52 -16.11 13.21
N SER A 141 10.70 -14.82 13.49
CA SER A 141 10.98 -14.30 14.84
C SER A 141 9.77 -13.60 15.47
N LEU A 142 9.89 -13.21 16.74
CA LEU A 142 8.88 -12.38 17.42
C LEU A 142 8.69 -10.99 16.78
N LEU A 143 9.61 -10.57 15.91
CA LEU A 143 9.52 -9.31 15.15
C LEU A 143 8.84 -9.48 13.78
N ALA A 144 8.32 -10.68 13.47
CA ALA A 144 7.61 -10.98 12.23
C ALA A 144 6.53 -9.95 11.84
N PRO A 145 5.75 -9.33 12.76
CA PRO A 145 4.77 -8.32 12.38
C PRO A 145 5.37 -7.12 11.61
N ALA A 146 6.63 -6.75 11.89
CA ALA A 146 7.30 -5.69 11.15
C ALA A 146 7.60 -6.11 9.71
N ALA A 147 8.05 -7.36 9.49
CA ALA A 147 8.22 -7.90 8.15
C ALA A 147 6.89 -8.05 7.43
N LEU A 148 5.85 -8.52 8.11
CA LEU A 148 4.52 -8.67 7.56
C LEU A 148 3.94 -7.33 7.08
N ALA A 149 4.10 -6.25 7.85
CA ALA A 149 3.62 -4.93 7.46
C ALA A 149 4.27 -4.44 6.15
N VAL A 150 5.59 -4.60 6.01
CA VAL A 150 6.32 -4.19 4.80
C VAL A 150 6.04 -5.12 3.63
N LYS A 151 6.02 -6.44 3.86
CA LYS A 151 5.72 -7.46 2.84
C LYS A 151 4.31 -7.29 2.29
N ALA A 152 3.30 -7.13 3.14
CA ALA A 152 1.94 -6.88 2.72
C ALA A 152 1.86 -5.64 1.82
N MET A 153 2.49 -4.54 2.25
CA MET A 153 2.52 -3.31 1.48
C MET A 153 3.19 -3.50 0.11
N LEU A 154 4.40 -4.07 0.08
CA LEU A 154 5.15 -4.23 -1.17
C LEU A 154 4.51 -5.26 -2.10
N CYS A 155 3.90 -6.33 -1.57
CA CYS A 155 3.16 -7.30 -2.37
C CYS A 155 1.96 -6.65 -3.05
N ILE A 156 1.16 -5.85 -2.33
CA ILE A 156 0.01 -5.15 -2.93
C ILE A 156 0.47 -4.32 -4.14
N LEU A 157 1.50 -3.49 -3.95
CA LEU A 157 2.02 -2.64 -5.03
C LEU A 157 2.61 -3.49 -6.17
N TRP A 158 3.36 -4.54 -5.85
CA TRP A 158 3.97 -5.42 -6.85
C TRP A 158 2.96 -6.09 -7.78
N PHE A 159 1.80 -6.47 -7.24
CA PHE A 159 0.70 -7.07 -8.00
C PHE A 159 -0.15 -6.02 -8.74
N GLU A 160 -0.15 -4.76 -8.30
CA GLU A 160 -0.80 -3.65 -9.03
C GLU A 160 -0.10 -3.33 -10.36
N HIS A 161 1.16 -3.74 -10.53
CA HIS A 161 1.94 -3.49 -11.75
C HIS A 161 1.21 -3.96 -13.03
N PRO A 162 1.11 -3.15 -14.10
CA PRO A 162 0.31 -3.45 -15.29
C PRO A 162 0.67 -4.76 -16.01
N ARG A 163 1.95 -5.18 -15.97
CA ARG A 163 2.35 -6.49 -16.52
C ARG A 163 1.70 -7.65 -15.78
N THR A 164 1.66 -7.61 -14.45
CA THR A 164 1.06 -8.67 -13.63
C THR A 164 -0.42 -8.80 -13.92
N GLN A 165 -1.11 -7.66 -14.10
CA GLN A 165 -2.53 -7.65 -14.48
C GLN A 165 -2.76 -8.31 -15.84
N ARG A 166 -1.85 -8.17 -16.81
CA ARG A 166 -1.95 -8.85 -18.10
C ARG A 166 -1.69 -10.36 -18.00
N GLU A 167 -0.81 -10.77 -17.11
CA GLU A 167 -0.47 -12.18 -16.87
C GLU A 167 -1.56 -12.91 -16.05
N THR A 168 -2.29 -12.20 -15.19
CA THR A 168 -3.37 -12.74 -14.35
C THR A 168 -4.78 -12.44 -14.84
N SER A 169 -4.94 -11.54 -15.82
CA SER A 169 -6.22 -11.34 -16.52
C SER A 169 -6.45 -12.49 -17.49
N THR A 170 -6.73 -13.66 -16.93
CA THR A 170 -7.59 -14.62 -17.62
C THR A 170 -8.95 -13.95 -17.68
N GLU A 171 -9.36 -13.42 -18.85
CA GLU A 171 -10.71 -12.89 -19.01
C GLU A 171 -11.70 -13.94 -18.53
N PRO A 172 -12.49 -13.68 -17.47
CA PRO A 172 -13.62 -14.52 -17.19
C PRO A 172 -14.63 -14.16 -18.27
N SER A 173 -14.96 -15.12 -19.13
CA SER A 173 -16.20 -15.17 -19.91
C SER A 173 -17.47 -15.21 -19.01
N CYS A 174 -17.41 -14.64 -17.80
CA CYS A 174 -18.39 -14.80 -16.73
C CYS A 174 -19.42 -13.67 -16.66
N LEU A 175 -19.41 -12.70 -17.59
CA LEU A 175 -20.60 -11.94 -17.91
C LEU A 175 -21.14 -12.48 -19.23
N GLY A 176 -21.98 -13.51 -19.11
CA GLY A 176 -22.65 -14.17 -20.22
C GLY A 176 -23.31 -13.16 -21.15
N ARG A 177 -22.62 -12.82 -22.23
CA ARG A 177 -23.24 -12.45 -23.49
C ARG A 177 -22.77 -13.47 -24.50
N SER A 178 -23.47 -14.60 -24.53
CA SER A 178 -23.59 -15.37 -25.76
C SER A 178 -24.13 -14.39 -26.79
N ALA A 179 -23.26 -13.89 -27.67
CA ALA A 179 -23.73 -13.21 -28.87
C ALA A 179 -24.66 -14.19 -29.61
N PRO A 180 -25.87 -13.79 -30.03
CA PRO A 180 -26.66 -14.64 -30.88
C PRO A 180 -25.84 -14.91 -32.15
N VAL A 181 -25.55 -16.18 -32.40
CA VAL A 181 -24.98 -16.62 -33.67
C VAL A 181 -26.05 -16.38 -34.75
N ASN A 182 -26.05 -15.18 -35.33
CA ASN A 182 -26.76 -14.94 -36.59
C ASN A 182 -25.93 -15.57 -37.72
N GLY A 183 -25.94 -16.90 -37.75
CA GLY A 183 -25.48 -17.69 -38.89
C GLY A 183 -26.63 -17.89 -39.86
N GLY A 184 -27.05 -16.81 -40.53
CA GLY A 184 -27.72 -16.95 -41.82
C GLY A 184 -26.76 -17.65 -42.78
N GLY A 185 -27.27 -18.64 -43.52
CA GLY A 185 -26.50 -19.54 -44.37
C GLY A 185 -25.80 -18.88 -45.55
N PRO A 186 -25.13 -19.70 -46.37
CA PRO A 186 -25.57 -19.71 -47.77
C PRO A 186 -25.66 -21.10 -48.40
N SER A 187 -26.61 -21.17 -49.36
CA SER A 187 -26.87 -22.19 -50.41
C SER A 187 -27.90 -23.26 -50.08
#